data_AF-A0A0S2ERW1-F1
#
_entry.id   AF-A0A0S2ERW1-F1
#
_cell.length_a   1.000
_cell.length_b   1.000
_cell.length_c   1.000
_cell.angle_alpha   90.00
_cell.angle_beta   90.00
_cell.angle_gamma   90.00
#
_symmetry.space_group_name_H-M   'P 1'
#
loop_
_entity.id
_entity.type
_entity.pdbx_description
1 polymer ?
#
loop_
_entity_poly.entity_id
_entity_poly.type
_entity_poly.pdbx_seq_one_letter_code
_entity_poly.pdbx_strand_id
1 'polypeptide(L)'
;MTDETGAQPPLDPAFEKIRRKMVRLLALSIAVLFVGLIAVLSAVVYRSAGPAVSTIADGGAPITLPAGARVLETSLGEGAILLRVAIGDSEEILLVDRPSGRIVSRYPLVFSQNEKIPSAP
;
A
#
# COMPACT_ATOMS: atom_id res chain seq x y z
N MET A 1 41.98 -42.88 -47.70
CA MET A 1 41.24 -42.79 -46.41
C MET A 1 42.24 -42.26 -45.40
N THR A 2 42.51 -40.96 -45.43
CA THR A 2 43.64 -40.32 -44.72
C THR A 2 43.14 -39.05 -44.05
N ASP A 3 43.39 -38.97 -42.74
CA ASP A 3 43.40 -37.77 -41.88
C ASP A 3 42.12 -36.95 -41.69
N GLU A 4 41.24 -37.46 -40.80
CA GLU A 4 40.13 -36.70 -40.17
C GLU A 4 40.36 -36.57 -38.65
N THR A 5 41.61 -36.35 -38.20
CA THR A 5 41.85 -36.00 -36.78
C THR A 5 42.14 -34.51 -36.68
N GLY A 6 41.07 -33.71 -36.76
CA GLY A 6 41.09 -32.28 -36.43
C GLY A 6 41.34 -32.07 -34.93
N ALA A 7 42.58 -32.30 -34.49
CA ALA A 7 43.05 -31.93 -33.16
C ALA A 7 43.03 -30.40 -33.04
N GLN A 8 41.95 -29.85 -32.50
CA GLN A 8 41.88 -28.43 -32.17
C GLN A 8 43.03 -28.06 -31.22
N PRO A 9 43.80 -27.01 -31.49
CA PRO A 9 44.92 -26.59 -30.63
C PRO A 9 44.42 -26.32 -29.20
N PRO A 10 45.19 -26.68 -28.15
CA PRO A 10 44.82 -26.37 -26.77
C PRO A 10 44.67 -24.86 -26.60
N LEU A 11 43.53 -24.46 -26.06
CA LEU A 11 43.08 -23.08 -25.89
C LEU A 11 44.21 -22.19 -25.33
N ASP A 12 44.62 -21.23 -26.16
CA ASP A 12 45.62 -20.21 -25.87
C ASP A 12 45.30 -19.54 -24.52
N PRO A 13 46.23 -19.43 -23.55
CA PRO A 13 46.01 -18.84 -22.22
C PRO A 13 45.44 -17.41 -22.25
N ALA A 14 45.47 -16.74 -23.40
CA ALA A 14 44.75 -15.50 -23.66
C ALA A 14 43.21 -15.64 -23.59
N PHE A 15 42.62 -16.72 -24.12
CA PHE A 15 41.17 -16.93 -24.17
C PHE A 15 40.56 -17.20 -22.79
N GLU A 16 41.31 -17.82 -21.88
CA GLU A 16 40.83 -18.17 -20.55
C GLU A 16 40.61 -16.92 -19.65
N LYS A 17 41.46 -15.90 -19.83
CA LYS A 17 41.32 -14.59 -19.16
C LYS A 17 40.09 -13.85 -19.66
N ILE A 18 39.78 -13.95 -20.96
CA ILE A 18 38.60 -13.32 -21.58
C ILE A 18 37.33 -14.02 -21.12
N ARG A 19 37.28 -15.36 -21.16
CA ARG A 19 36.15 -16.15 -20.62
C ARG A 19 35.80 -15.75 -19.20
N ARG A 20 36.81 -15.62 -18.33
CA ARG A 20 36.61 -15.25 -16.93
C ARG A 20 36.03 -13.83 -16.77
N LYS A 21 36.43 -12.89 -17.64
CA LYS A 21 35.85 -11.53 -17.68
C LYS A 21 34.41 -11.53 -18.18
N MET A 22 34.09 -12.31 -19.22
CA MET A 22 32.73 -12.43 -19.74
C MET A 22 31.77 -13.01 -18.69
N VAL A 23 32.20 -14.05 -17.96
CA VAL A 23 31.40 -14.65 -16.88
C VAL A 23 31.13 -13.65 -15.75
N ARG A 24 32.12 -12.83 -15.38
CA ARG A 24 31.94 -11.78 -14.36
C ARG A 24 30.94 -10.71 -14.80
N LEU A 25 30.99 -10.30 -16.06
CA LEU A 25 30.02 -9.33 -16.60
C LEU A 25 28.61 -9.91 -16.67
N LEU A 26 28.48 -11.18 -17.07
CA LEU A 26 27.20 -11.88 -17.08
C LEU A 26 26.63 -12.01 -15.66
N ALA A 27 27.45 -12.39 -14.70
CA ALA A 27 27.06 -12.49 -13.29
C ALA A 27 26.59 -11.13 -12.74
N LEU A 28 27.28 -10.04 -13.08
CA LEU A 28 26.88 -8.70 -12.67
C LEU A 28 25.52 -8.28 -13.27
N SER A 29 25.31 -8.56 -14.56
CA SER A 29 24.04 -8.27 -15.23
C SER A 29 22.87 -9.03 -14.58
N ILE A 30 23.06 -10.33 -14.33
CA ILE A 30 22.06 -11.17 -13.66
C ILE A 30 21.81 -10.65 -12.23
N ALA A 31 22.86 -10.26 -11.50
CA ALA A 31 22.73 -9.74 -10.15
C ALA A 31 21.86 -8.47 -10.11
N VAL A 32 22.09 -7.51 -11.02
CA VAL A 32 21.30 -6.27 -11.08
C VAL A 32 19.84 -6.57 -11.44
N LEU A 33 19.59 -7.49 -12.38
CA LEU A 33 18.24 -7.93 -12.73
C LEU A 33 17.51 -8.54 -11.52
N PHE A 34 18.18 -9.41 -10.77
CA PHE A 34 17.60 -10.03 -9.57
C PHE A 34 17.33 -8.99 -8.47
N VAL A 35 18.25 -8.05 -8.24
CA VAL A 35 18.04 -6.97 -7.27
C VAL A 35 16.83 -6.12 -7.66
N GLY A 36 16.68 -5.77 -8.94
CA GLY A 36 15.51 -5.05 -9.43
C GLY A 36 14.20 -5.83 -9.21
N LEU A 37 14.19 -7.13 -9.52
CA LEU A 37 13.04 -7.99 -9.29
C LEU A 37 12.66 -8.05 -7.80
N ILE A 38 13.62 -8.32 -6.91
CA ILE A 38 13.38 -8.39 -5.46
C ILE A 38 12.92 -7.04 -4.91
N ALA A 39 13.48 -5.92 -5.40
CA ALA A 39 13.07 -4.59 -4.98
C ALA A 39 11.60 -4.30 -5.34
N VAL A 40 11.20 -4.64 -6.57
CA VAL A 40 9.80 -4.46 -7.01
C VAL A 40 8.85 -5.36 -6.23
N LEU A 41 9.20 -6.64 -6.05
CA LEU A 41 8.39 -7.56 -5.24
C LEU A 41 8.26 -7.06 -3.79
N SER A 42 9.34 -6.58 -3.19
CA SER A 42 9.34 -5.99 -1.85
C SER A 42 8.43 -4.77 -1.77
N ALA A 43 8.50 -3.87 -2.76
CA ALA A 43 7.66 -2.68 -2.80
C ALA A 43 6.17 -3.04 -2.95
N VAL A 44 5.83 -4.03 -3.78
CA VAL A 44 4.46 -4.53 -3.93
C VAL A 44 3.98 -5.17 -2.65
N VAL A 45 4.77 -6.04 -2.01
CA VAL A 45 4.41 -6.67 -0.73
C VAL A 45 4.24 -5.62 0.35
N TYR A 46 5.13 -4.64 0.44
CA TYR A 46 5.01 -3.54 1.40
C TYR A 46 3.74 -2.72 1.16
N ARG A 47 3.39 -2.47 -0.11
CA ARG A 47 2.17 -1.75 -0.47
C ARG A 47 0.90 -2.59 -0.28
N SER A 48 0.95 -3.90 -0.52
CA SER A 48 -0.19 -4.80 -0.36
C SER A 48 -0.36 -5.30 1.06
N ALA A 49 0.67 -5.18 1.90
CA ALA A 49 0.61 -5.39 3.35
C ALA A 49 -0.04 -4.22 4.09
N GLY A 50 -0.81 -3.38 3.39
CA GLY A 50 -1.95 -2.72 4.01
C GLY A 50 -2.76 -3.75 4.82
N PRO A 51 -3.42 -3.34 5.91
CA PRO A 51 -4.08 -4.19 6.88
C PRO A 51 -4.80 -5.29 6.15
N ALA A 52 -4.41 -6.52 6.48
CA ALA A 52 -5.00 -7.73 5.95
C ALA A 52 -6.51 -7.53 5.92
N VAL A 53 -7.11 -7.67 4.73
CA VAL A 53 -8.56 -7.65 4.56
C VAL A 53 -9.10 -8.65 5.56
N SER A 54 -9.58 -8.12 6.68
CA SER A 54 -10.09 -8.94 7.76
C SER A 54 -11.32 -9.59 7.15
N THR A 55 -11.31 -10.92 7.07
CA THR A 55 -12.53 -11.72 6.92
C THR A 55 -13.61 -10.98 7.70
N ILE A 56 -14.74 -10.65 7.05
CA ILE A 56 -15.86 -9.95 7.69
C ILE A 56 -16.28 -10.85 8.86
N ALA A 57 -15.70 -10.62 10.03
CA ALA A 57 -16.00 -11.34 11.24
C ALA A 57 -17.43 -10.93 11.61
N ASP A 58 -18.24 -11.92 11.96
CA ASP A 58 -19.59 -11.70 12.47
C ASP A 58 -19.57 -10.52 13.45
N GLY A 59 -20.18 -9.41 13.03
CA GLY A 59 -20.39 -8.18 13.80
C GLY A 59 -19.25 -7.78 14.73
N GLY A 60 -18.45 -6.79 14.32
CA GLY A 60 -17.58 -6.06 15.25
C GLY A 60 -18.33 -5.58 16.49
N ALA A 61 -17.59 -5.25 17.56
CA ALA A 61 -18.17 -4.84 18.84
C ALA A 61 -19.27 -3.77 18.64
N PRO A 62 -20.41 -3.86 19.34
CA PRO A 62 -21.52 -2.95 19.16
C PRO A 62 -21.09 -1.51 19.38
N ILE A 63 -21.37 -0.65 18.40
CA ILE A 63 -21.01 0.76 18.43
C ILE A 63 -22.10 1.52 19.22
N THR A 64 -21.75 2.04 20.39
CA THR A 64 -22.65 2.86 21.20
C THR A 64 -22.73 4.28 20.62
N LEU A 65 -23.85 4.59 19.98
CA LEU A 65 -24.15 5.93 19.49
C LEU A 65 -24.81 6.78 20.60
N PRO A 66 -24.62 8.11 20.58
CA PRO A 66 -25.33 9.01 21.49
C PRO A 66 -26.85 8.89 21.35
N ALA A 67 -27.59 9.09 22.44
CA ALA A 67 -29.04 9.05 22.41
C ALA A 67 -29.58 10.13 21.45
N GLY A 68 -30.46 9.71 20.52
CA GLY A 68 -31.02 10.61 19.50
C GLY A 68 -30.09 10.89 18.31
N ALA A 69 -28.91 10.26 18.24
CA ALA A 69 -28.02 10.40 17.09
C ALA A 69 -28.61 9.72 15.84
N ARG A 70 -28.62 10.45 14.73
CA ARG A 70 -28.97 9.94 13.41
C ARG A 70 -27.72 9.88 12.54
N VAL A 71 -27.38 8.69 12.04
CA VAL A 71 -26.23 8.52 11.13
C VAL A 71 -26.59 9.13 9.78
N LEU A 72 -25.80 10.12 9.35
CA LEU A 72 -25.93 10.79 8.06
C LEU A 72 -25.00 10.15 7.03
N GLU A 73 -23.74 9.95 7.41
CA GLU A 73 -22.71 9.43 6.53
C GLU A 73 -21.78 8.50 7.32
N THR A 74 -21.26 7.48 6.64
CA THR A 74 -20.27 6.56 7.22
C THR A 74 -19.14 6.38 6.22
N SER A 75 -17.91 6.59 6.69
CA SER A 75 -16.69 6.36 5.93
C SER A 75 -15.79 5.39 6.67
N LEU A 76 -15.21 4.44 5.93
CA LEU A 76 -14.43 3.34 6.50
C LEU A 76 -12.94 3.59 6.25
N GLY A 77 -12.17 3.72 7.33
CA GLY A 77 -10.71 3.81 7.30
C GLY A 77 -10.04 2.50 7.70
N GLU A 78 -8.71 2.49 7.65
CA GLU A 78 -7.87 1.30 7.89
C GLU A 78 -7.97 0.72 9.31
N GLY A 79 -8.29 1.53 10.32
CA GLY A 79 -8.47 1.08 11.71
C GLY A 79 -9.64 1.75 12.44
N ALA A 80 -10.31 2.71 11.80
CA ALA A 80 -11.37 3.47 12.41
C ALA A 80 -12.51 3.70 11.41
N ILE A 81 -13.70 3.90 11.94
CA ILE A 81 -14.92 4.25 11.23
C ILE A 81 -15.22 5.71 11.55
N LEU A 82 -15.36 6.52 10.51
CA LEU A 82 -15.84 7.90 10.63
C LEU A 82 -17.36 7.89 10.44
N LEU A 83 -18.10 8.36 11.42
CA LEU A 83 -19.54 8.53 11.34
C LEU A 83 -19.85 10.01 11.46
N ARG A 84 -20.48 10.59 10.43
CA ARG A 84 -21.14 11.89 10.57
C ARG A 84 -22.53 11.63 11.12
N VAL A 85 -22.82 12.19 12.28
CA VAL A 85 -24.11 12.02 12.95
C VAL A 85 -24.75 13.38 13.22
N ALA A 86 -26.07 13.44 13.11
CA ALA A 86 -26.87 14.57 13.58
C ALA A 86 -27.45 14.25 14.97
N ILE A 87 -27.33 15.19 15.90
CA ILE A 87 -27.91 15.12 17.24
C ILE A 87 -28.74 16.39 17.43
N GLY A 88 -30.06 16.27 17.31
CA GLY A 88 -30.93 17.45 17.23
C GLY A 88 -30.60 18.30 16.00
N ASP A 89 -30.32 19.59 16.20
CA ASP A 89 -29.96 20.55 15.15
C ASP A 89 -28.45 20.66 14.89
N SER A 90 -27.63 19.90 15.63
CA SER A 90 -26.17 19.93 15.52
C SER A 90 -25.65 18.70 14.77
N GLU A 91 -24.63 18.88 13.93
CA GLU A 91 -23.89 17.78 13.34
C GLU A 91 -22.53 17.60 14.03
N GLU A 92 -22.06 16.36 14.12
CA GLU A 92 -20.73 16.04 14.61
C GLU A 92 -20.14 14.84 13.84
N ILE A 93 -18.81 14.77 13.84
CA ILE A 93 -18.06 13.63 13.32
C ILE A 93 -17.55 12.81 14.51
N LEU A 94 -17.90 11.53 14.52
CA LEU A 94 -17.43 10.53 15.47
C LEU A 94 -16.37 9.65 14.80
N LEU A 95 -15.20 9.57 15.41
CA LEU A 95 -14.17 8.61 15.06
C LEU A 95 -14.31 7.40 15.98
N VAL A 96 -14.66 6.25 15.43
CA VAL A 96 -14.88 5.00 16.16
C VAL A 96 -13.76 4.03 15.84
N ASP A 97 -13.10 3.49 16.85
CA ASP A 97 -12.13 2.42 16.69
C ASP A 97 -12.84 1.15 16.25
N ARG A 98 -12.45 0.61 15.09
CA ARG A 98 -13.14 -0.53 14.46
C ARG A 98 -13.06 -1.83 15.27
N PRO A 99 -11.92 -2.23 15.87
CA PRO A 99 -11.87 -3.47 16.65
C PRO A 99 -12.63 -3.38 17.98
N SER A 100 -12.65 -2.22 18.64
CA SER A 100 -13.28 -2.06 19.95
C SER A 100 -14.72 -1.51 19.92
N GLY A 101 -15.16 -0.92 18.81
CA GLY A 101 -16.46 -0.26 18.69
C GLY A 101 -16.58 1.02 19.52
N ARG A 102 -15.47 1.53 20.07
CA ARG A 102 -15.47 2.70 20.96
C ARG A 102 -15.24 3.99 20.21
N ILE A 103 -15.91 5.05 20.63
CA ILE A 103 -15.66 6.40 20.13
C ILE A 103 -14.32 6.89 20.68
N VAL A 104 -13.35 7.11 19.79
CA VAL A 104 -12.01 7.64 20.07
C VAL A 104 -12.03 9.17 20.12
N SER A 105 -12.78 9.81 19.22
CA SER A 105 -12.81 11.27 19.11
C SER A 105 -14.14 11.78 18.56
N ARG A 106 -14.47 13.02 18.92
CA ARG A 106 -15.71 13.70 18.53
C ARG A 106 -15.36 15.11 18.09
N TYR A 107 -15.83 15.48 16.91
CA TYR A 107 -15.62 16.79 16.31
C TYR A 107 -16.97 17.44 16.02
N PRO A 108 -17.37 18.48 16.77
CA PRO A 108 -18.58 19.22 16.43
C PRO A 108 -18.40 19.95 15.10
N LEU A 109 -19.42 19.91 14.24
CA LEU A 109 -19.43 20.64 12.99
C LEU A 109 -20.14 21.97 13.17
N VAL A 110 -19.43 23.06 12.93
CA VAL A 110 -19.99 24.41 12.92
C VAL A 110 -19.99 24.87 11.48
N PHE A 111 -21.19 25.11 10.93
CA PHE A 111 -21.33 25.71 9.62
C PHE A 111 -20.96 27.20 9.73
N SER A 112 -19.76 27.54 9.27
CA SER A 112 -19.41 28.95 9.06
C SER A 112 -20.28 29.46 7.91
N GLN A 113 -21.28 30.28 8.21
CA GLN A 113 -22.11 30.97 7.22
C GLN A 113 -21.17 31.85 6.39
N ASN A 114 -20.79 31.36 5.21
CA ASN A 114 -19.76 32.01 4.41
C ASN A 114 -20.20 33.41 4.00
N GLU A 115 -19.25 34.31 4.18
CA GLU A 115 -19.20 35.69 3.72
C GLU A 115 -19.90 35.88 2.38
N LYS A 116 -20.90 36.76 2.41
CA LYS A 116 -21.69 37.26 1.29
C LYS A 116 -20.71 37.80 0.24
N ILE A 117 -20.41 37.04 -0.82
CA ILE A 117 -19.65 37.57 -1.96
C ILE A 117 -20.53 38.68 -2.57
N PRO A 118 -20.17 39.97 -2.45
CA PRO A 118 -20.96 41.01 -3.07
C PRO A 118 -20.77 40.89 -4.59
N SER A 119 -21.86 40.56 -5.29
CA SER A 119 -21.95 40.76 -6.73
C SER A 119 -21.77 42.25 -7.00
N ALA A 120 -20.60 42.63 -7.52
CA ALA A 120 -20.36 43.98 -7.98
C ALA A 120 -21.23 44.27 -9.22
N PRO A 121 -21.74 45.51 -9.36
CA PRO A 121 -22.60 45.94 -10.47
C PRO A 121 -21.84 46.14 -11.78
#